data_AF-A0A9Y3VXR7-F1
#
_entry.id   AF-A0A9Y3VXR7-F1
#
_cell.length_a   1.000
_cell.length_b   1.000
_cell.length_c   1.000
_cell.angle_alpha   90.00
_cell.angle_beta   90.00
_cell.angle_gamma   90.00
#
_symmetry.space_group_name_H-M   'P 1'
#
loop_
_entity.id
_entity.type
_entity.pdbx_description
1 polymer ?
#
loop_
_entity_poly.entity_id
_entity_poly.type
_entity_poly.pdbx_seq_one_letter_code
_entity_poly.pdbx_strand_id
1 'polypeptide(L)'
;MLCLFSVLYRKGPPFYHASYSVVIERADDAFRASPLRPFSWRSLAALSRITANVSKELMLCYIIYPADLSEAELDSPVCLRKLKVQEVIVSRWVSSRERAEQDDI
;
A
#
# COMPACT_ATOMS: atom_id res chain seq x y z
N MET A 1 -15.75 10.56 7.32
CA MET A 1 -14.48 10.53 8.08
C MET A 1 -13.62 9.37 7.57
N LEU A 2 -12.98 9.55 6.41
CA LEU A 2 -12.00 8.63 5.83
C LEU A 2 -10.62 9.27 6.07
N CYS A 3 -9.99 8.95 7.20
CA CYS A 3 -8.60 9.32 7.45
C CYS A 3 -7.68 8.34 6.71
N LEU A 4 -6.56 8.87 6.22
CA LEU A 4 -5.44 8.24 5.49
C LEU A 4 -5.66 7.99 3.99
N PHE A 5 -5.46 9.05 3.20
CA PHE A 5 -4.88 8.92 1.85
C PHE A 5 -3.62 9.78 1.82
N SER A 6 -2.51 9.22 2.29
CA SER A 6 -1.22 9.90 2.16
C SER A 6 -0.84 9.88 0.68
N VAL A 7 -0.89 11.06 0.05
CA VAL A 7 -0.39 11.27 -1.29
C VAL A 7 1.13 11.22 -1.24
N LEU A 8 1.73 10.25 -1.93
CA LEU A 8 3.19 10.14 -2.07
C LEU A 8 3.66 10.95 -3.29
N TYR A 9 4.52 11.93 -3.04
CA TYR A 9 5.18 12.74 -4.08
C TYR A 9 6.60 12.25 -4.29
N ARG A 10 7.03 12.11 -5.54
CA ARG A 10 8.42 11.74 -5.86
C ARG A 10 9.42 12.87 -5.57
N LYS A 11 9.04 14.14 -5.79
CA LYS A 11 9.88 15.34 -5.57
C LYS A 11 9.13 16.60 -5.07
N GLY A 12 7.94 16.45 -4.50
CA GLY A 12 7.17 17.51 -3.83
C GLY A 12 5.97 18.07 -4.63
N PRO A 13 5.05 18.81 -3.97
CA PRO A 13 3.75 19.22 -4.52
C PRO A 13 3.76 20.12 -5.77
N PRO A 14 4.71 21.06 -5.95
CA PRO A 14 4.64 21.98 -7.09
C PRO A 14 5.10 21.36 -8.42
N PHE A 15 5.75 20.18 -8.41
CA PHE A 15 6.35 19.59 -9.61
C PHE A 15 5.75 18.25 -10.03
N TYR A 16 4.98 17.59 -9.17
CA TYR A 16 4.39 16.27 -9.45
C TYR A 16 2.98 16.15 -8.90
N HIS A 17 2.08 15.59 -9.70
CA HIS A 17 0.81 15.10 -9.21
C HIS A 17 1.00 13.81 -8.42
N ALA A 18 0.20 13.66 -7.38
CA ALA A 18 0.01 12.43 -6.63
C ALA A 18 -0.30 11.24 -7.54
N SER A 19 0.61 10.27 -7.69
CA SER A 19 0.34 9.06 -8.48
C SER A 19 -0.42 7.99 -7.68
N TYR A 20 -0.20 7.94 -6.37
CA TYR A 20 -0.70 6.87 -5.51
C TYR A 20 -1.63 7.35 -4.41
N SER A 21 -2.61 6.51 -4.11
CA SER A 21 -3.41 6.51 -2.91
C SER A 21 -2.94 5.35 -2.04
N VAL A 22 -2.41 5.64 -0.85
CA VAL A 22 -1.68 4.63 -0.06
C VAL A 22 -2.44 4.24 1.20
N VAL A 23 -2.60 2.94 1.40
CA VAL A 23 -3.12 2.32 2.63
C VAL A 23 -1.95 1.65 3.34
N ILE A 24 -1.73 1.98 4.61
CA ILE A 24 -0.61 1.44 5.40
C ILE A 24 -1.14 0.40 6.38
N GLU A 25 -0.56 -0.80 6.37
CA GLU A 25 -0.89 -1.89 7.29
C GLU A 25 0.36 -2.42 7.99
N ARG A 26 0.20 -2.82 9.26
CA ARG A 26 1.25 -3.46 10.05
C ARG A 26 1.19 -4.97 9.85
N ALA A 27 2.33 -5.57 9.51
CA ALA A 27 2.51 -7.01 9.38
C ALA A 27 3.65 -7.51 10.27
N ASP A 28 3.60 -8.78 10.66
CA ASP A 28 4.73 -9.49 11.27
C ASP A 28 5.62 -10.16 10.21
N ASP A 29 6.73 -10.77 10.63
CA ASP A 29 7.65 -11.51 9.74
C ASP A 29 6.98 -12.69 9.00
N ALA A 30 5.87 -13.22 9.53
CA ALA A 30 5.07 -14.27 8.88
C ALA A 30 4.04 -13.70 7.89
N PHE A 31 4.11 -12.39 7.60
CA PHE A 31 3.16 -11.63 6.80
C PHE A 31 1.71 -11.75 7.29
N ARG A 32 1.53 -12.06 8.56
CA ARG A 32 0.23 -11.96 9.21
C ARG A 32 0.04 -10.48 9.48
N ALA A 33 -0.68 -9.83 8.57
CA ALA A 33 -1.23 -8.52 8.85
C ALA A 33 -2.05 -8.65 10.14
N SER A 34 -1.75 -7.84 11.15
CA SER A 34 -2.70 -7.57 12.22
C SER A 34 -3.46 -6.36 11.74
N PRO A 35 -4.60 -6.54 11.07
CA PRO A 35 -5.20 -5.44 10.38
C PRO A 35 -5.79 -4.54 11.46
N LEU A 36 -5.10 -3.42 11.74
CA LEU A 36 -5.64 -2.35 12.58
C LEU A 36 -7.05 -1.94 12.09
N ARG A 37 -7.35 -2.18 10.80
CA ARG A 37 -8.69 -2.37 10.25
C ARG A 37 -8.72 -3.46 9.18
N PRO A 38 -9.42 -4.59 9.38
CA PRO A 38 -9.63 -5.53 8.29
C PRO A 38 -10.51 -4.92 7.22
N PHE A 39 -9.99 -4.78 6.00
CA PHE A 39 -10.82 -4.41 4.85
C PHE A 39 -11.68 -5.61 4.42
N SER A 40 -13.00 -5.42 4.43
CA SER A 40 -13.86 -6.29 3.63
C SER A 40 -13.55 -6.12 2.15
N TRP A 41 -13.85 -7.13 1.34
CA TRP A 41 -13.73 -7.01 -0.12
C TRP A 41 -14.55 -5.84 -0.68
N ARG A 42 -15.70 -5.53 -0.06
CA ARG A 42 -16.55 -4.40 -0.44
C ARG A 42 -15.86 -3.06 -0.22
N SER A 43 -15.21 -2.88 0.93
CA SER A 43 -14.49 -1.64 1.24
C SER A 43 -13.24 -1.49 0.40
N LEU A 44 -12.49 -2.57 0.13
CA LEU A 44 -11.36 -2.54 -0.80
C LEU A 44 -11.80 -2.16 -2.22
N ALA A 45 -12.89 -2.76 -2.71
CA ALA A 45 -13.43 -2.44 -4.03
C ALA A 45 -13.93 -0.99 -4.13
N ALA A 46 -14.56 -0.47 -3.06
CA ALA A 46 -14.96 0.93 -3.00
C ALA A 46 -13.75 1.87 -3.03
N LEU A 47 -12.69 1.57 -2.28
CA LEU A 47 -11.44 2.33 -2.29
C LEU A 47 -10.77 2.33 -3.66
N SER A 48 -10.68 1.16 -4.29
CA SER A 48 -10.12 1.02 -5.64
C SER A 48 -10.90 1.87 -6.65
N ARG A 49 -12.24 1.85 -6.61
CA ARG A 49 -13.09 2.68 -7.49
C ARG A 49 -12.89 4.17 -7.26
N ILE A 50 -12.88 4.63 -6.01
CA ILE A 50 -12.71 6.06 -5.69
C ILE A 50 -11.31 6.54 -6.12
N THR A 51 -10.29 5.71 -5.90
CA THR A 51 -8.90 6.01 -6.28
C THR A 51 -8.75 6.10 -7.80
N ALA A 52 -9.35 5.18 -8.54
CA ALA A 52 -9.34 5.21 -10.00
C ALA A 52 -10.10 6.41 -10.58
N ASN A 53 -11.21 6.83 -9.96
CA ASN A 53 -11.98 8.00 -10.40
C ASN A 53 -11.17 9.31 -10.40
N VAL A 54 -10.16 9.41 -9.53
CA VAL A 54 -9.25 10.57 -9.50
C VAL A 54 -7.95 10.32 -10.27
N SER A 55 -7.94 9.32 -11.16
CA SER A 55 -6.78 8.93 -11.99
C SER A 55 -5.51 8.62 -11.17
N LYS A 56 -5.68 7.94 -10.04
CA LYS A 56 -4.58 7.45 -9.19
C LYS A 56 -4.60 5.94 -9.11
N GLU A 57 -3.48 5.37 -8.66
CA GLU A 57 -3.36 3.95 -8.38
C GLU A 57 -3.45 3.69 -6.88
N LEU A 58 -4.13 2.60 -6.50
CA LEU A 58 -4.23 2.20 -5.10
C LEU A 58 -3.01 1.34 -4.73
N MET A 59 -2.29 1.72 -3.68
CA MET A 59 -1.14 0.99 -3.16
C MET A 59 -1.41 0.54 -1.73
N LEU A 60 -1.26 -0.75 -1.48
CA LEU A 60 -1.21 -1.32 -0.13
C LEU A 60 0.26 -1.39 0.27
N CYS A 61 0.59 -0.76 1.40
CA CYS A 61 1.94 -0.67 1.94
C CYS A 61 1.97 -1.39 3.29
N TYR A 62 2.66 -2.52 3.32
CA TYR A 62 2.83 -3.33 4.51
C TYR A 62 4.16 -2.98 5.17
N ILE A 63 4.10 -2.49 6.41
CA ILE A 63 5.28 -2.30 7.25
C ILE A 63 5.44 -3.58 8.07
N ILE A 64 6.51 -4.32 7.79
CA ILE A 64 6.85 -5.58 8.43
C ILE A 64 7.72 -5.27 9.65
N TYR A 65 7.20 -5.63 10.82
CA TYR A 65 7.88 -5.50 12.09
C TYR A 65 8.52 -6.84 12.43
N PRO A 66 9.86 -6.89 12.58
CA PRO A 66 10.51 -8.14 12.89
C PRO A 66 10.25 -8.52 14.36
N ALA A 67 10.24 -9.82 14.64
CA ALA A 67 9.85 -10.32 15.97
C ALA A 67 10.84 -9.94 17.09
N ASP A 68 12.07 -9.58 16.73
CA ASP A 68 13.14 -9.14 17.64
C ASP A 68 13.08 -7.65 17.97
N LEU A 69 12.13 -6.90 17.41
CA LEU A 69 11.99 -5.46 17.66
C LEU A 69 11.27 -5.22 19.00
N SER A 70 11.97 -4.59 19.93
CA SER A 70 11.39 -4.19 21.22
C SER A 70 10.56 -2.91 21.13
N GLU A 71 9.58 -2.73 22.03
CA GLU A 71 8.79 -1.49 22.09
C GLU A 71 9.65 -0.26 22.38
N ALA A 72 10.70 -0.38 23.19
CA ALA A 72 11.61 0.72 23.50
C ALA A 72 12.41 1.20 22.27
N GLU A 73 12.64 0.32 21.28
CA GLU A 73 13.28 0.72 20.03
C GLU A 73 12.34 1.51 19.12
N LEU A 74 11.02 1.36 19.25
CA LEU A 74 10.03 2.12 18.46
C LEU A 74 10.02 3.61 18.80
N ASP A 75 10.48 3.99 19.99
CA ASP A 75 10.61 5.39 20.41
C ASP A 75 11.80 6.10 19.75
N SER A 76 12.68 5.35 19.09
CA SER A 76 13.88 5.87 18.41
C SER A 76 13.78 5.68 16.89
N PRO A 77 14.26 6.63 16.07
CA PRO A 77 14.29 6.49 14.61
C PRO A 77 15.19 5.34 14.13
N VAL A 78 15.99 4.75 15.02
CA VAL A 78 16.82 3.57 14.73
C VAL A 78 15.98 2.36 14.32
N CYS A 79 14.73 2.24 14.81
CA CYS A 79 13.84 1.15 14.42
C CYS A 79 13.61 1.07 12.90
N LEU A 80 13.61 2.21 12.20
CA LEU A 80 13.37 2.28 10.75
C LEU A 80 14.35 1.43 9.94
N ARG A 81 15.57 1.19 10.45
CA ARG A 81 16.58 0.36 9.79
C ARG A 81 16.25 -1.14 9.84
N LYS A 82 15.45 -1.56 10.81
CA LYS A 82 15.02 -2.96 11.01
C LYS A 82 13.67 -3.25 10.34
N LEU A 83 12.84 -2.23 10.15
CA LEU A 83 11.56 -2.38 9.47
C LEU A 83 11.75 -2.66 7.98
N LYS A 84 10.91 -3.54 7.44
CA LYS A 84 10.83 -3.77 6.00
C LYS A 84 9.51 -3.23 5.48
N VAL A 85 9.52 -2.79 4.22
CA VAL A 85 8.34 -2.28 3.54
C VAL A 85 8.05 -3.19 2.35
N GLN A 86 6.81 -3.67 2.26
CA GLN A 86 6.31 -4.41 1.10
C GLN A 86 5.17 -3.63 0.47
N GLU A 87 5.32 -3.27 -0.80
CA GLU A 87 4.30 -2.58 -1.58
C GLU A 87 3.54 -3.55 -2.49
N VAL A 88 2.23 -3.32 -2.63
CA VAL A 88 1.34 -4.04 -3.53
C VAL A 88 0.45 -3.03 -4.23
N ILE A 89 0.60 -2.91 -5.55
CA ILE A 89 -0.26 -2.06 -6.36
C ILE A 89 -1.51 -2.84 -6.74
N VAL A 90 -2.68 -2.29 -6.41
CA VAL A 90 -3.97 -2.90 -6.70
C VAL A 90 -4.48 -2.35 -8.03
N SER A 91 -4.43 -3.19 -9.06
CA SER A 91 -4.96 -2.89 -10.38
C SER A 91 -6.25 -3.67 -10.65
N ARG A 92 -7.05 -3.17 -11.60
CA ARG A 92 -8.22 -3.91 -12.08
C ARG A 92 -7.74 -5.00 -13.03
N TRP A 93 -8.18 -6.24 -12.78
CA TRP A 93 -7.98 -7.32 -13.73
C TRP A 93 -8.79 -7.09 -15.02
N VAL A 94 -8.13 -7.24 -16.18
CA VAL A 94 -8.73 -7.02 -17.49
C VAL A 94 -8.39 -8.20 -18.39
N SER A 95 -9.38 -9.05 -18.69
CA SER A 95 -9.18 -10.30 -19.43
C SER A 95 -8.53 -10.14 -20.81
N SER A 96 -8.67 -8.98 -21.45
CA SER A 96 -8.05 -8.70 -22.75
C SER A 96 -6.56 -8.38 -22.67
N ARG A 97 -6.05 -7.90 -21.53
CA ARG A 97 -4.62 -7.60 -21.35
C ARG A 97 -3.81 -8.89 -21.19
N GLU A 98 -4.36 -9.86 -20.45
CA GLU A 98 -3.74 -11.17 -20.23
C GLU A 98 -3.56 -11.98 -21.53
N ARG A 99 -4.50 -11.84 -22.48
CA ARG A 99 -4.40 -12.52 -23.78
C ARG A 99 -3.26 -11.97 -24.64
N ALA A 100 -3.05 -10.66 -24.60
CA ALA A 100 -1.97 -10.02 -25.37
C ALA A 100 -0.58 -10.39 -24.83
N GLU A 101 -0.42 -10.51 -23.52
CA GLU A 101 0.87 -10.90 -22.91
C GLU A 101 1.25 -12.37 -23.19
N GLN A 102 0.29 -13.23 -23.51
CA GLN A 102 0.56 -14.62 -23.92
C GLN A 102 0.98 -14.76 -25.38
N ASP A 103 0.59 -13.82 -26.25
CA ASP A 103 0.93 -13.85 -27.68
C ASP A 103 2.36 -13.30 -27.95
N ASP A 104 2.97 -12.62 -26.97
CA ASP A 104 4.33 -12.04 -27.04
C ASP A 104 5.42 -12.95 -26.41
N ILE A 105 5.12 -14.23 -26.12
CA ILE A 105 6.06 -15.24 -25.56
C ILE A 105 6.37 -16.35 -26.55
#